data_AF-A0AA38GTP6-F1
#
_entry.id   AF-A0AA38GTP6-F1
#
_cell.length_a   1.000
_cell.length_b   1.000
_cell.length_c   1.000
_cell.angle_alpha   90.00
_cell.angle_beta   90.00
_cell.angle_gamma   90.00
#
_symmetry.space_group_name_H-M   'P 1'
#
loop_
_entity.id
_entity.type
_entity.pdbx_description
1 polymer ?
#
loop_
_entity_poly.entity_id
_entity_poly.type
_entity_poly.pdbx_seq_one_letter_code
_entity_poly.pdbx_strand_id
1 'polypeptide(L)' 'GLTIDLERVEAIRRIPLPHHKKSLQSFLGRINFVRRFVPDFTTLVKPLKMMLKKSLVFKWTSEGKESFKAIKH' A
#
# COMPACT_ATOMS: atom_id res chain seq x y z
N GLY A 1 14.19 -17.49 7.93
CA GLY A 1 13.72 -16.09 7.80
C GLY A 1 12.61 -15.92 6.78
N LEU A 2 12.72 -16.55 5.60
CA LEU A 2 11.78 -16.43 4.47
C LEU A 2 10.29 -16.71 4.78
N THR A 3 10.01 -17.60 5.74
CA THR A 3 8.62 -17.96 6.12
C THR A 3 7.82 -16.76 6.59
N ILE A 4 8.45 -15.87 7.38
CA ILE A 4 7.82 -14.70 7.97
C ILE A 4 7.49 -13.65 6.90
N ASP A 5 8.33 -13.55 5.86
CA ASP A 5 8.12 -12.60 4.77
C ASP A 5 6.93 -13.00 3.88
N LEU A 6 6.74 -14.30 3.63
CA LEU A 6 5.56 -14.81 2.89
C LEU A 6 4.25 -14.54 3.64
N GLU A 7 4.20 -14.83 4.94
CA GLU A 7 3.00 -14.53 5.77
C GLU A 7 2.66 -13.03 5.76
N ARG A 8 3.68 -12.16 5.76
CA ARG A 8 3.48 -10.70 5.68
C ARG A 8 2.97 -10.27 4.31
N VAL A 9 3.49 -10.84 3.22
CA VAL A 9 3.00 -10.58 1.86
C VAL A 9 1.54 -11.03 1.74
N GLU A 10 1.20 -12.22 2.22
CA GLU A 10 -0.19 -12.70 2.24
C GLU A 10 -1.10 -11.79 3.07
N ALA A 11 -0.64 -11.34 4.25
CA ALA A 11 -1.40 -10.40 5.06
C ALA A 11 -1.69 -9.11 4.29
N ILE A 12 -0.73 -8.58 3.53
CA ILE A 12 -0.90 -7.39 2.68
C ILE A 12 -1.91 -7.66 1.56
N ARG A 13 -1.87 -8.84 0.93
CA ARG A 13 -2.85 -9.27 -0.09
C ARG A 13 -4.28 -9.35 0.46
N ARG A 14 -4.45 -9.70 1.75
CA ARG A 14 -5.76 -9.78 2.41
C ARG A 14 -6.30 -8.42 2.89
N ILE A 15 -5.47 -7.37 2.95
CA ILE A 15 -5.93 -6.05 3.41
C ILE A 15 -6.98 -5.48 2.45
N PRO A 16 -8.23 -5.21 2.89
CA PRO A 16 -9.23 -4.58 2.05
C PRO A 16 -8.81 -3.15 1.68
N LEU A 17 -9.41 -2.59 0.63
CA LEU A 17 -9.14 -1.22 0.21
C LEU A 17 -9.38 -0.27 1.42
N PRO A 18 -8.37 0.47 1.91
CA PRO A 18 -8.57 1.29 3.11
C PRO A 18 -9.57 2.42 2.86
N HIS A 19 -10.55 2.60 3.76
CA HIS A 19 -11.58 3.65 3.65
C HIS A 19 -11.15 4.99 4.30
N HIS A 20 -10.04 4.98 5.05
CA HIS A 20 -9.57 6.14 5.80
C HIS A 20 -8.04 6.29 5.69
N LYS A 21 -7.53 7.52 5.88
CA LYS A 21 -6.08 7.83 5.86
C LYS A 21 -5.29 6.94 6.81
N LYS A 22 -5.79 6.71 8.02
CA LYS A 22 -5.11 5.92 9.06
C LYS A 22 -4.89 4.47 8.60
N SER A 23 -5.90 3.88 7.95
CA SER A 23 -5.78 2.55 7.37
C SER A 23 -4.80 2.50 6.21
N LEU A 24 -4.77 3.54 5.35
CA LEU A 24 -3.77 3.65 4.29
C LEU A 24 -2.35 3.85 4.83
N GLN A 25 -2.15 4.67 5.88
CA GLN A 25 -0.86 4.83 6.55
C GLN A 25 -0.39 3.53 7.19
N SER A 26 -1.29 2.79 7.84
CA SER A 26 -1.00 1.47 8.41
C SER A 26 -0.64 0.45 7.31
N PHE A 27 -1.29 0.51 6.15
CA PHE A 27 -0.92 -0.27 4.98
C PHE A 27 0.48 0.11 4.47
N LEU A 28 0.76 1.42 4.29
CA LEU A 28 2.07 1.92 3.87
C LEU A 28 3.20 1.50 4.81
N GLY A 29 2.94 1.46 6.12
CA GLY A 29 3.88 0.96 7.12
C GLY A 29 4.17 -0.54 6.95
N ARG A 30 3.14 -1.35 6.69
CA ARG A 30 3.28 -2.81 6.47
C ARG A 30 4.04 -3.14 5.19
N ILE A 31 3.71 -2.47 4.08
CA ILE A 31 4.38 -2.71 2.80
C ILE A 31 5.85 -2.29 2.81
N ASN A 32 6.26 -1.38 3.70
CA ASN A 32 7.65 -0.97 3.82
C ASN A 32 8.58 -2.13 4.25
N PHE A 33 8.05 -3.11 4.99
CA PHE A 33 8.79 -4.31 5.38
C PHE A 33 9.02 -5.27 4.21
N VAL A 34 8.04 -5.37 3.31
CA VAL A 34 8.10 -6.23 2.12
C VAL A 34 8.53 -5.48 0.87
N ARG A 35 9.00 -4.23 0.99
CA ARG A 35 9.40 -3.39 -0.15
C ARG A 35 10.40 -4.06 -1.10
N ARG A 36 11.20 -4.99 -0.57
CA ARG A 36 12.20 -5.78 -1.32
C ARG A 36 11.57 -6.79 -2.30
N PHE A 37 10.31 -7.15 -2.07
CA PHE A 37 9.54 -8.10 -2.89
C PHE A 37 8.58 -7.39 -3.85
N VAL A 38 8.43 -6.07 -3.73
CA VAL A 38 7.54 -5.27 -4.58
C VAL A 38 8.40 -4.54 -5.61
N PRO A 39 8.39 -4.97 -6.88
CA PRO A 39 9.04 -4.22 -7.94
C PRO A 39 8.42 -2.83 -8.07
N ASP A 40 9.24 -1.83 -8.39
CA ASP A 40 8.79 -0.45 -8.58
C ASP A 40 8.02 0.15 -7.39
N PHE A 41 8.31 -0.32 -6.16
CA PHE A 41 7.64 0.12 -4.93
C PHE A 41 7.53 1.64 -4.82
N THR A 42 8.60 2.37 -5.13
CA THR A 42 8.62 3.84 -5.05
C THR A 42 7.59 4.46 -6.00
N THR A 43 7.47 3.94 -7.22
CA THR A 43 6.53 4.40 -8.24
C THR A 43 5.09 4.11 -7.83
N LEU A 44 4.82 2.91 -7.30
CA LEU A 44 3.49 2.52 -6.83
C LEU A 44 3.07 3.28 -5.56
N VAL A 45 4.00 3.53 -4.64
CA VAL A 45 3.69 4.22 -3.39
C VAL A 45 3.56 5.74 -3.56
N LYS A 46 4.12 6.31 -4.62
CA LYS A 46 4.07 7.75 -4.91
C LYS A 46 2.62 8.31 -4.96
N PRO A 47 1.68 7.76 -5.75
CA PRO A 47 0.29 8.23 -5.76
C PRO A 47 -0.42 8.02 -4.41
N LEU A 48 -0.13 6.92 -3.69
CA LEU A 48 -0.68 6.67 -2.36
C LEU A 48 -0.22 7.72 -1.33
N LYS A 49 1.07 8.06 -1.33
CA LYS A 49 1.62 9.13 -0.48
C LYS A 49 1.06 10.50 -0.88
N MET A 50 0.87 10.75 -2.17
CA MET A 50 0.30 11.99 -2.67
C MET A 50 -1.15 12.17 -2.21
N MET A 51 -1.95 11.10 -2.20
CA MET A 51 -3.30 11.11 -1.63
C MET A 51 -3.32 11.43 -0.13
N LEU A 52 -2.33 10.98 0.63
CA LEU A 52 -2.20 11.31 2.05
C LEU A 52 -1.80 12.78 2.28
N LYS A 53 -0.98 13.35 1.39
CA LYS A 53 -0.39 14.69 1.54
C LYS A 53 -1.32 15.80 1.04
N LYS A 54 -2.02 15.60 -0.09
CA LYS A 54 -2.80 16.67 -0.75
C LYS A 54 -4.22 16.85 -0.22
N SER A 55 -4.81 15.86 0.45
CA SER A 55 -6.24 15.90 0.70
C SER A 55 -6.58 16.24 2.15
N LEU A 56 -7.43 17.24 2.38
CA LEU A 56 -8.14 17.39 3.67
C LEU A 56 -9.09 16.21 3.90
N VAL A 57 -9.74 15.72 2.84
CA VAL A 57 -10.71 14.61 2.85
C VAL A 57 -10.16 13.40 2.09
N PHE A 58 -9.96 12.27 2.75
CA PHE A 58 -9.43 11.08 2.07
C PHE A 58 -10.34 10.62 0.93
N LYS A 59 -9.83 10.65 -0.31
CA LYS A 59 -10.55 10.17 -1.49
C LYS A 59 -9.60 9.38 -2.37
N TRP A 60 -10.06 8.22 -2.80
CA TRP A 60 -9.33 7.39 -3.77
C TRP A 60 -9.32 8.03 -5.14
N THR A 61 -8.13 8.22 -5.69
CA THR A 61 -7.92 8.51 -7.12
C THR A 61 -7.77 7.21 -7.89
N SER A 62 -7.98 7.24 -9.22
CA SER A 62 -7.76 6.09 -10.09
C SER A 62 -6.33 5.56 -9.96
N GLU A 63 -5.34 6.45 -10.04
CA GLU A 63 -3.91 6.11 -9.88
C GLU A 63 -3.60 5.45 -8.52
N GLY A 64 -4.24 5.94 -7.45
CA GLY A 64 -4.08 5.36 -6.12
C GLY A 64 -4.66 3.95 -6.03
N LYS A 65 -5.84 3.72 -6.61
CA LYS A 65 -6.46 2.39 -6.62
C LYS A 65 -5.64 1.39 -7.45
N GLU A 66 -5.16 1.81 -8.62
CA GLU A 66 -4.31 0.99 -9.47
C GLU A 66 -3.02 0.62 -8.74
N SER A 67 -2.38 1.59 -8.10
CA SER A 67 -1.16 1.34 -7.33
C SER A 67 -1.39 0.42 -6.14
N PHE A 68 -2.50 0.59 -5.42
CA PHE A 68 -2.88 -0.31 -4.33
C PHE A 68 -3.10 -1.74 -4.83
N LYS A 69 -3.74 -1.90 -5.99
CA LYS A 69 -3.98 -3.21 -6.60
C LYS A 69 -2.67 -3.85 -7.08
N ALA A 70 -1.77 -3.06 -7.67
CA ALA A 70 -0.46 -3.51 -8.13
C ALA A 70 0.43 -4.01 -6.97
N ILE A 71 0.43 -3.32 -5.82
CA ILE A 71 1.19 -3.73 -4.63
C ILE A 71 0.67 -5.06 -4.04
N LYS A 72 -0.61 -5.37 -4.26
CA LYS A 72 -1.25 -6.60 -3.77
C LYS A 72 -1.16 -7.76 -4.76
N HIS A 73 -0.70 -7.53 -5.99
CA HIS A 73 -0.60 -8.57 -7.01
C HIS A 73 0.73 -9.32 -6.86
#